data_AF-A0A962CIZ7-F1
#
_entry.id   AF-A0A962CIZ7-F1
#
_cell.length_a   1.000
_cell.length_b   1.000
_cell.length_c   1.000
_cell.angle_alpha   90.00
_cell.angle_beta   90.00
_cell.angle_gamma   90.00
#
_symmetry.space_group_name_H-M   'P 1'
#
loop_
_entity.id
_entity.type
_entity.pdbx_description
1 polymer ?
#
loop_
_entity_poly.entity_id
_entity_poly.type
_entity_poly.pdbx_seq_one_letter_code
_entity_poly.pdbx_strand_id
1 'polypeptide(L)'
;GFSATWAMRSVKSVNGNIQLTPYRALVEAPKLGADFDPEQWVALDACALNGVATAAGLRVKADLATCMILIPGIGASAALLPLEIEHDGEWLRVRFYADQARGPDARIEARRLRWFTGWAAINGAGANAKLESNDWHMNRGMRIDNEGGRAPLNWRDGKPSGYTLSLERMTYRDGSVPVLKLSVIEDASGRSVVYAWANPEATRIGINLGWIQVGLEAESNAAAR
;
A
#
# COMPACT_ATOMS: atom_id res chain seq x y z
N GLY A 1 3.43 -12.53 -14.64
CA GLY A 1 4.53 -11.97 -13.84
C GLY A 1 5.17 -13.09 -13.07
N PHE A 2 6.47 -13.01 -12.79
CA PHE A 2 7.15 -13.97 -11.93
C PHE A 2 6.71 -13.75 -10.47
N SER A 3 6.38 -14.83 -9.75
CA SER A 3 5.92 -14.75 -8.35
C SER A 3 6.47 -15.93 -7.56
N ALA A 4 6.71 -15.73 -6.27
CA ALA A 4 7.13 -16.77 -5.33
C ALA A 4 6.38 -16.61 -4.02
N THR A 5 5.97 -17.73 -3.42
CA THR A 5 5.29 -17.76 -2.13
C THR A 5 6.24 -18.27 -1.07
N TRP A 6 6.36 -17.51 0.02
CA TRP A 6 7.21 -17.82 1.16
C TRP A 6 6.38 -17.90 2.43
N ALA A 7 6.66 -18.87 3.28
CA ALA A 7 6.19 -18.86 4.66
C ALA A 7 7.34 -18.39 5.57
N MET A 8 7.01 -17.67 6.65
CA MET A 8 7.98 -17.16 7.61
C MET A 8 7.64 -17.69 9.00
N ARG A 9 8.53 -18.49 9.59
CA ARG A 9 8.40 -18.89 11.00
C ARG A 9 9.06 -17.83 11.88
N SER A 10 8.29 -17.19 12.75
CA SER A 10 8.82 -16.23 13.73
C SER A 10 9.08 -16.90 15.07
N VAL A 11 10.31 -16.79 15.59
CA VAL A 11 10.66 -17.15 16.96
C VAL A 11 11.07 -15.88 17.69
N LYS A 12 10.28 -15.48 18.70
CA LYS A 12 10.53 -14.29 19.51
C LYS A 12 11.16 -14.68 20.85
N SER A 13 12.23 -13.99 21.23
CA SER A 13 12.81 -14.04 22.56
C SER A 13 12.15 -12.99 23.47
N VAL A 14 12.25 -13.18 24.78
CA VAL A 14 11.72 -12.28 25.80
C VAL A 14 12.33 -10.88 25.73
N ASN A 15 13.55 -10.75 25.20
CA ASN A 15 14.30 -9.49 25.12
C ASN A 15 14.02 -8.67 23.84
N GLY A 16 12.98 -9.00 23.07
CA GLY A 16 12.64 -8.32 21.81
C GLY A 16 13.43 -8.80 20.59
N ASN A 17 14.44 -9.66 20.79
CA ASN A 17 15.11 -10.35 19.68
C ASN A 17 14.13 -11.28 18.97
N ILE A 18 14.23 -11.33 17.65
CA ILE A 18 13.40 -12.18 16.81
C ILE A 18 14.26 -12.84 15.74
N GLN A 19 13.95 -14.10 15.46
CA GLN A 19 14.43 -14.82 14.29
C GLN A 19 13.25 -15.12 13.37
N LEU A 20 13.37 -14.78 12.09
CA LEU A 20 12.44 -15.19 11.04
C LEU A 20 13.14 -16.21 10.14
N THR A 21 12.68 -17.46 10.15
CA THR A 21 13.18 -18.48 9.22
C THR A 21 12.27 -18.52 7.99
N PRO A 22 12.77 -18.26 6.77
CA PRO A 22 12.00 -18.44 5.56
C PRO A 22 11.83 -19.92 5.20
N TYR A 23 10.68 -20.25 4.64
CA TYR A 23 10.33 -21.58 4.15
C TYR A 23 9.91 -21.47 2.69
N ARG A 24 10.50 -22.31 1.83
CA ARG A 24 10.07 -22.43 0.43
C ARG A 24 8.97 -23.48 0.32
N ALA A 25 8.02 -23.22 -0.58
CA ALA A 25 7.04 -24.22 -0.98
C ALA A 25 7.72 -25.34 -1.80
N LEU A 26 7.29 -26.58 -1.58
CA LEU A 26 7.68 -27.76 -2.36
C LEU A 26 6.70 -28.06 -3.50
N VAL A 27 5.53 -27.42 -3.48
CA VAL A 27 4.47 -27.54 -4.48
C VAL A 27 4.10 -26.16 -5.02
N GLU A 28 3.49 -26.10 -6.20
CA GLU A 28 3.14 -24.83 -6.87
C GLU A 28 2.11 -24.00 -6.10
N ALA A 29 1.10 -24.66 -5.52
CA ALA A 29 0.02 -24.04 -4.76
C ALA A 29 -0.06 -24.66 -3.35
N PRO A 30 0.84 -24.29 -2.43
CA PRO A 30 0.82 -24.84 -1.08
C PRO A 30 -0.39 -24.35 -0.30
N LYS A 31 -0.85 -25.13 0.68
CA LYS A 31 -1.92 -24.71 1.59
C LYS A 31 -1.41 -23.63 2.54
N LEU A 32 -2.26 -22.64 2.80
CA LEU A 32 -1.94 -21.43 3.57
C LEU A 32 -2.97 -21.20 4.67
N GLY A 33 -2.66 -20.31 5.62
CA GLY A 33 -3.60 -19.89 6.65
C GLY A 33 -4.04 -21.03 7.56
N ALA A 34 -5.36 -21.24 7.69
CA ALA A 34 -5.92 -22.27 8.55
C ALA A 34 -5.63 -23.71 8.05
N ASP A 35 -5.46 -23.88 6.74
CA ASP A 35 -5.19 -25.18 6.13
C ASP A 35 -3.68 -25.46 5.96
N PHE A 36 -2.82 -24.66 6.59
CA PHE A 36 -1.37 -24.76 6.45
C PHE A 36 -0.85 -26.19 6.67
N ASP A 37 -0.14 -26.72 5.68
CA ASP A 37 0.37 -28.08 5.68
C ASP A 37 1.90 -28.06 5.69
N PRO A 38 2.55 -28.34 6.84
CA PRO A 38 4.01 -28.21 6.98
C PRO A 38 4.81 -29.14 6.07
N GLU A 39 4.23 -30.24 5.58
CA GLU A 39 4.92 -31.17 4.67
C GLU A 39 5.15 -30.56 3.29
N GLN A 40 4.42 -29.50 2.94
CA GLN A 40 4.55 -28.77 1.69
C GLN A 40 5.64 -27.69 1.73
N TRP A 41 6.39 -27.60 2.82
CA TRP A 41 7.36 -26.53 3.04
C TRP A 41 8.70 -27.08 3.54
N VAL A 42 9.79 -26.47 3.10
CA VAL A 42 11.13 -26.74 3.64
C VAL A 42 11.78 -25.48 4.15
N ALA A 43 12.32 -25.57 5.37
CA ALA A 43 13.01 -24.48 6.04
C ALA A 43 14.30 -24.12 5.30
N LEU A 44 14.61 -22.83 5.28
CA LEU A 44 15.88 -22.30 4.79
C LEU A 44 16.64 -21.68 5.97
N ASP A 45 17.09 -22.52 6.91
CA ASP A 45 17.72 -22.07 8.16
C ASP A 45 18.98 -21.21 7.92
N ALA A 46 19.73 -21.51 6.86
CA ALA A 46 20.90 -20.71 6.46
C ALA A 46 20.54 -19.27 6.03
N CYS A 47 19.28 -19.03 5.68
CA CYS A 47 18.72 -17.73 5.31
C CYS A 47 17.86 -17.13 6.42
N ALA A 48 17.96 -17.61 7.67
CA ALA A 48 17.24 -17.04 8.78
C ALA A 48 17.62 -15.56 8.98
N LEU A 49 16.60 -14.70 9.09
CA LEU A 49 16.76 -13.29 9.37
C LEU A 49 16.73 -13.08 10.88
N ASN A 50 17.75 -12.39 11.41
CA ASN A 50 17.86 -12.09 12.83
C ASN A 50 17.75 -10.59 13.06
N GLY A 51 17.19 -10.20 14.20
CA GLY A 51 17.11 -8.80 14.59
C GLY A 51 16.13 -8.56 15.73
N VAL A 52 15.41 -7.45 15.67
CA VAL A 52 14.56 -6.97 16.77
C VAL A 52 13.15 -6.70 16.27
N ALA A 53 12.16 -7.12 17.06
CA ALA A 53 10.76 -6.74 16.92
C ALA A 53 10.31 -5.99 18.17
N THR A 54 9.74 -4.81 17.98
CA THR A 54 9.13 -3.98 19.03
C THR A 54 7.68 -3.69 18.67
N ALA A 55 6.93 -3.04 19.57
CA ALA A 55 5.59 -2.56 19.26
C ALA A 55 5.57 -1.54 18.11
N ALA A 56 6.68 -0.82 17.89
CA ALA A 56 6.79 0.22 16.87
C ALA A 56 7.32 -0.29 15.52
N GLY A 57 7.92 -1.48 15.48
CA GLY A 57 8.64 -1.88 14.27
C GLY A 57 9.30 -3.26 14.30
N LEU A 58 9.78 -3.67 13.13
CA LEU A 58 10.61 -4.84 12.90
C LEU A 58 11.85 -4.40 12.14
N ARG A 59 13.01 -4.93 12.52
CA ARG A 59 14.22 -4.84 11.71
C ARG A 59 14.95 -6.16 11.80
N VAL A 60 15.01 -6.91 10.70
CA VAL A 60 15.66 -8.21 10.62
C VAL A 60 16.47 -8.34 9.34
N LYS A 61 17.58 -9.07 9.42
CA LYS A 61 18.50 -9.27 8.31
C LYS A 61 19.10 -10.69 8.33
N ALA A 62 19.21 -11.30 7.16
CA ALA A 62 19.93 -12.55 6.96
C ALA A 62 21.45 -12.31 6.88
N ASP A 63 22.23 -13.29 7.34
CA ASP A 63 23.63 -13.38 6.97
C ASP A 63 23.74 -13.85 5.51
N LEU A 64 24.23 -12.97 4.65
CA LEU A 64 24.26 -13.25 3.22
C LEU A 64 25.17 -14.44 2.88
N ALA A 65 26.36 -14.48 3.47
CA ALA A 65 27.34 -15.51 3.17
C ALA A 65 26.78 -16.92 3.46
N THR A 66 26.08 -17.04 4.59
CA THR A 66 25.40 -18.27 5.01
C THR A 66 24.23 -18.60 4.08
N CYS A 67 23.40 -17.60 3.75
CA CYS A 67 22.23 -17.82 2.90
C CYS A 67 22.59 -18.24 1.46
N MET A 68 23.69 -17.73 0.91
CA MET A 68 24.17 -18.04 -0.44
C MET A 68 24.40 -19.54 -0.70
N ILE A 69 24.67 -20.31 0.36
CA ILE A 69 24.88 -21.76 0.28
C ILE A 69 23.62 -22.48 -0.25
N LEU A 70 22.42 -21.98 0.04
CA LEU A 70 21.16 -22.63 -0.34
C LEU A 70 20.61 -22.18 -1.70
N ILE A 71 21.09 -21.06 -2.24
CA ILE A 71 20.51 -20.40 -3.42
C ILE A 71 20.43 -21.33 -4.65
N PRO A 72 21.48 -22.10 -5.01
CA PRO A 72 21.40 -23.00 -6.16
C PRO A 72 20.26 -24.03 -6.04
N GLY A 73 19.95 -24.50 -4.83
CA GLY A 73 18.91 -25.48 -4.58
C GLY A 73 17.48 -24.91 -4.61
N ILE A 74 17.33 -23.59 -4.50
CA ILE A 74 16.04 -22.90 -4.51
C ILE A 74 15.56 -22.62 -5.95
N GLY A 75 16.49 -22.37 -6.88
CA GLY A 75 16.18 -22.05 -8.26
C GLY A 75 15.74 -20.59 -8.45
N ALA A 76 14.97 -20.31 -9.50
CA ALA A 76 14.61 -18.95 -9.90
C ALA A 76 13.87 -18.16 -8.80
N SER A 77 13.08 -18.84 -7.95
CA SER A 77 12.34 -18.21 -6.85
C SER A 77 13.24 -17.52 -5.84
N ALA A 78 14.51 -17.93 -5.75
CA ALA A 78 15.51 -17.30 -4.90
C ALA A 78 15.62 -15.80 -5.14
N ALA A 79 15.38 -15.31 -6.37
CA ALA A 79 15.36 -13.89 -6.69
C ALA A 79 14.43 -13.06 -5.78
N LEU A 80 13.32 -13.65 -5.32
CA LEU A 80 12.32 -13.03 -4.43
C LEU A 80 12.46 -13.49 -2.97
N LEU A 81 13.57 -14.12 -2.58
CA LEU A 81 13.83 -14.47 -1.18
C LEU A 81 14.14 -13.19 -0.38
N PRO A 82 13.40 -12.89 0.71
CA PRO A 82 13.69 -11.74 1.57
C PRO A 82 15.02 -11.93 2.31
N LEU A 83 15.91 -10.94 2.22
CA LEU A 83 17.17 -10.89 2.95
C LEU A 83 17.15 -9.86 4.08
N GLU A 84 16.40 -8.77 3.91
CA GLU A 84 16.21 -7.75 4.94
C GLU A 84 14.75 -7.33 4.95
N ILE A 85 14.16 -7.23 6.13
CA ILE A 85 12.80 -6.71 6.31
C ILE A 85 12.86 -5.66 7.42
N GLU A 86 12.42 -4.46 7.07
CA GLU A 86 12.22 -3.36 8.00
C GLU A 86 10.78 -2.87 7.92
N HIS A 87 10.13 -2.68 9.06
CA HIS A 87 8.92 -1.86 9.13
C HIS A 87 8.97 -0.93 10.33
N ASP A 88 8.46 0.29 10.15
CA ASP A 88 8.42 1.35 11.19
C ASP A 88 6.99 1.84 11.46
N GLY A 89 5.98 1.06 11.02
CA GLY A 89 4.56 1.38 11.15
C GLY A 89 4.01 2.24 10.02
N GLU A 90 4.88 2.92 9.27
CA GLU A 90 4.54 3.74 8.11
C GLU A 90 5.08 3.13 6.80
N TRP A 91 6.30 2.63 6.82
CA TRP A 91 6.97 2.00 5.69
C TRP A 91 7.23 0.53 5.97
N LEU A 92 7.09 -0.27 4.93
CA LEU A 92 7.63 -1.62 4.81
C LEU A 92 8.74 -1.57 3.78
N ARG A 93 9.94 -1.96 4.15
CA ARG A 93 11.10 -2.02 3.28
C ARG A 93 11.59 -3.45 3.24
N VAL A 94 11.64 -4.02 2.05
CA VAL A 94 12.08 -5.40 1.84
C VAL A 94 13.20 -5.41 0.83
N ARG A 95 14.34 -5.98 1.23
CA ARG A 95 15.43 -6.27 0.31
C ARG A 95 15.36 -7.72 -0.08
N PHE A 96 15.29 -7.99 -1.38
CA PHE A 96 15.30 -9.35 -1.92
C PHE A 96 16.69 -9.77 -2.37
N TYR A 97 16.92 -11.07 -2.55
CA TYR A 97 18.17 -11.59 -3.06
C TYR A 97 18.58 -10.99 -4.42
N ALA A 98 17.63 -10.80 -5.34
CA ALA A 98 17.94 -10.19 -6.64
C ALA A 98 18.44 -8.74 -6.53
N ASP A 99 18.13 -8.04 -5.43
CA ASP A 99 18.52 -6.65 -5.23
C ASP A 99 20.02 -6.46 -5.01
N GLN A 100 20.74 -7.55 -4.74
CA GLN A 100 22.19 -7.51 -4.56
C GLN A 100 22.94 -7.03 -5.79
N ALA A 101 22.43 -7.39 -6.97
CA ALA A 101 22.99 -6.91 -8.23
C ALA A 101 22.74 -5.41 -8.46
N ARG A 102 21.78 -4.81 -7.75
CA ARG A 102 21.38 -3.39 -7.88
C ARG A 102 22.09 -2.47 -6.88
N GLY A 103 22.77 -3.03 -5.87
CA GLY A 103 23.53 -2.28 -4.87
C GLY A 103 23.08 -2.50 -3.42
N PRO A 104 23.78 -1.91 -2.44
CA PRO A 104 23.49 -2.08 -1.01
C PRO A 104 22.15 -1.49 -0.59
N ASP A 105 21.72 -0.39 -1.22
CA ASP A 105 20.49 0.33 -0.88
C ASP A 105 19.27 -0.10 -1.69
N ALA A 106 19.47 -1.01 -2.65
CA ALA A 106 18.40 -1.51 -3.48
C ALA A 106 17.42 -2.34 -2.63
N ARG A 107 16.17 -1.90 -2.63
CA ARG A 107 15.07 -2.52 -1.90
C ARG A 107 13.74 -2.12 -2.52
N ILE A 108 12.69 -2.83 -2.15
CA ILE A 108 11.31 -2.42 -2.39
C ILE A 108 10.82 -1.68 -1.16
N GLU A 109 10.17 -0.55 -1.37
CA GLU A 109 9.51 0.22 -0.33
C GLU A 109 8.02 0.25 -0.62
N ALA A 110 7.22 -0.06 0.40
CA ALA A 110 5.78 0.07 0.39
C ALA A 110 5.38 0.93 1.57
N ARG A 111 4.41 1.81 1.37
CA ARG A 111 3.89 2.68 2.42
C ARG A 111 2.56 2.13 2.91
N ARG A 112 2.27 2.33 4.20
CA ARG A 112 1.01 1.90 4.81
C ARG A 112 -0.15 2.65 4.16
N LEU A 113 -1.04 1.88 3.53
CA LEU A 113 -2.31 2.39 3.01
C LEU A 113 -3.19 2.87 4.16
N ARG A 114 -3.76 4.06 4.01
CA ARG A 114 -4.80 4.59 4.87
C ARG A 114 -6.03 4.87 4.02
N TRP A 115 -7.15 4.34 4.47
CA TRP A 115 -8.43 4.48 3.79
C TRP A 115 -9.15 5.74 4.26
N PHE A 116 -9.82 6.39 3.33
CA PHE A 116 -10.71 7.51 3.57
C PHE A 116 -12.09 7.15 3.06
N THR A 117 -13.11 7.51 3.83
CA THR A 117 -14.51 7.37 3.44
C THR A 117 -15.21 8.72 3.43
N GLY A 118 -16.33 8.80 2.74
CA GLY A 118 -17.16 9.99 2.77
C GLY A 118 -18.11 10.09 1.60
N TRP A 119 -18.25 11.31 1.11
CA TRP A 119 -19.25 11.64 0.11
C TRP A 119 -18.70 12.52 -1.01
N ALA A 120 -19.32 12.40 -2.17
CA ALA A 120 -19.13 13.28 -3.30
C ALA A 120 -20.49 13.69 -3.87
N ALA A 121 -20.59 14.90 -4.40
CA ALA A 121 -21.75 15.37 -5.13
C ALA A 121 -21.29 16.06 -6.40
N ILE A 122 -21.91 15.72 -7.53
CA ILE A 122 -21.68 16.36 -8.82
C ILE A 122 -22.98 16.97 -9.34
N ASN A 123 -22.90 18.19 -9.83
CA ASN A 123 -24.04 18.87 -10.42
C ASN A 123 -24.27 18.39 -11.86
N GLY A 124 -25.52 18.14 -12.25
CA GLY A 124 -25.87 17.69 -13.61
C GLY A 124 -25.51 18.70 -14.70
N ALA A 125 -25.39 19.99 -14.36
CA ALA A 125 -24.89 21.03 -15.28
C ALA A 125 -23.35 21.05 -15.42
N GLY A 126 -22.63 20.20 -14.68
CA GLY A 126 -21.17 20.13 -14.70
C GLY A 126 -20.52 21.48 -14.40
N ALA A 127 -19.38 21.77 -15.03
CA ALA A 127 -18.65 23.03 -14.85
C ALA A 127 -19.46 24.30 -15.20
N ASN A 128 -20.61 24.16 -15.89
CA ASN A 128 -21.52 25.27 -16.21
C ASN A 128 -22.63 25.47 -15.16
N ALA A 129 -22.57 24.77 -14.03
CA ALA A 129 -23.56 24.92 -12.96
C ALA A 129 -23.59 26.36 -12.42
N LYS A 130 -24.80 26.87 -12.21
CA LYS A 130 -25.06 28.17 -11.59
C LYS A 130 -25.49 27.98 -10.14
N LEU A 131 -25.60 29.07 -9.39
CA LEU A 131 -26.01 29.02 -7.98
C LEU A 131 -27.39 28.37 -7.79
N GLU A 132 -28.29 28.59 -8.76
CA GLU A 132 -29.64 28.01 -8.81
C GLU A 132 -29.69 26.56 -9.32
N SER A 133 -28.57 25.98 -9.77
CA SER A 133 -28.51 24.61 -10.28
C SER A 133 -28.65 23.61 -9.13
N ASN A 134 -29.85 23.04 -8.98
CA ASN A 134 -30.19 22.14 -7.87
C ASN A 134 -30.14 20.65 -8.21
N ASP A 135 -29.78 20.26 -9.45
CA ASP A 135 -29.65 18.86 -9.86
C ASP A 135 -28.33 18.26 -9.37
N TRP A 136 -28.31 17.82 -8.10
CA TRP A 136 -27.15 17.20 -7.49
C TRP A 136 -27.24 15.67 -7.46
N HIS A 137 -26.17 15.04 -7.94
CA HIS A 137 -25.96 13.60 -7.94
C HIS A 137 -25.00 13.26 -6.82
N MET A 138 -25.54 12.80 -5.69
CA MET A 138 -24.79 12.53 -4.47
C MET A 138 -24.44 11.04 -4.34
N ASN A 139 -23.19 10.76 -4.01
CA ASN A 139 -22.66 9.46 -3.62
C ASN A 139 -22.16 9.56 -2.16
N ARG A 140 -22.70 8.73 -1.26
CA ARG A 140 -22.32 8.69 0.16
C ARG A 140 -21.46 7.48 0.54
N GLY A 141 -21.11 6.63 -0.42
CA GLY A 141 -20.34 5.40 -0.22
C GLY A 141 -18.92 5.52 -0.74
N MET A 142 -18.34 6.71 -0.74
CA MET A 142 -16.97 6.88 -1.23
C MET A 142 -16.00 6.16 -0.31
N ARG A 143 -15.07 5.41 -0.90
CA ARG A 143 -13.94 4.80 -0.22
C ARG A 143 -12.71 4.86 -1.13
N ILE A 144 -11.64 5.47 -0.65
CA ILE A 144 -10.42 5.74 -1.43
C ILE A 144 -9.19 5.65 -0.53
N ASP A 145 -8.09 5.04 -0.98
CA ASP A 145 -6.83 5.03 -0.24
C ASP A 145 -5.97 6.25 -0.57
N ASN A 146 -4.99 6.54 0.29
CA ASN A 146 -4.13 7.71 0.18
C ASN A 146 -2.79 7.48 -0.57
N GLU A 147 -2.58 6.34 -1.24
CA GLU A 147 -1.36 6.05 -2.00
C GLU A 147 -1.62 6.01 -3.51
N GLY A 148 -2.47 6.91 -4.00
CA GLY A 148 -2.88 6.97 -5.41
C GLY A 148 -4.21 6.30 -5.70
N GLY A 149 -4.98 5.97 -4.65
CA GLY A 149 -6.34 5.47 -4.76
C GLY A 149 -7.19 6.33 -5.67
N ARG A 150 -8.07 5.68 -6.44
CA ARG A 150 -9.00 6.32 -7.36
C ARG A 150 -10.43 5.88 -7.09
N ALA A 151 -11.36 6.82 -7.18
CA ALA A 151 -12.77 6.53 -7.03
C ALA A 151 -13.59 7.30 -8.08
N PRO A 152 -14.24 6.62 -9.04
CA PRO A 152 -15.02 7.29 -10.08
C PRO A 152 -16.23 7.99 -9.49
N LEU A 153 -16.55 9.16 -10.04
CA LEU A 153 -17.80 9.84 -9.78
C LEU A 153 -18.83 9.35 -10.77
N ASN A 154 -19.94 8.82 -10.27
CA ASN A 154 -21.03 8.31 -11.08
C ASN A 154 -22.27 9.16 -10.88
N TRP A 155 -23.10 9.24 -11.92
CA TRP A 155 -24.44 9.77 -11.81
C TRP A 155 -25.33 8.86 -10.95
N ARG A 156 -26.52 9.34 -10.58
CA ARG A 156 -27.47 8.55 -9.77
C ARG A 156 -27.92 7.26 -10.47
N ASP A 157 -27.88 7.21 -11.80
CA ASP A 157 -28.17 6.01 -12.60
C ASP A 157 -26.99 5.02 -12.68
N GLY A 158 -25.88 5.32 -12.00
CA GLY A 158 -24.67 4.50 -11.95
C GLY A 158 -23.73 4.69 -13.14
N LYS A 159 -24.07 5.50 -14.14
CA LYS A 159 -23.19 5.75 -15.28
C LYS A 159 -22.00 6.64 -14.90
N PRO A 160 -20.83 6.48 -15.55
CA PRO A 160 -19.68 7.35 -15.32
C PRO A 160 -20.02 8.81 -15.62
N SER A 161 -19.56 9.72 -14.75
CA SER A 161 -19.67 11.16 -15.00
C SER A 161 -18.59 11.73 -15.91
N GLY A 162 -17.56 10.94 -16.20
CA GLY A 162 -16.34 11.41 -16.86
C GLY A 162 -15.34 12.06 -15.90
N TYR A 163 -15.58 11.97 -14.58
CA TYR A 163 -14.68 12.45 -13.55
C TYR A 163 -14.34 11.38 -12.52
N THR A 164 -13.09 11.39 -12.07
CA THR A 164 -12.57 10.48 -11.05
C THR A 164 -11.88 11.26 -9.94
N LEU A 165 -12.14 10.89 -8.69
CA LEU A 165 -11.36 11.37 -7.55
C LEU A 165 -10.06 10.59 -7.45
N SER A 166 -8.98 11.27 -7.09
CA SER A 166 -7.70 10.65 -6.76
C SER A 166 -7.18 11.21 -5.45
N LEU A 167 -6.76 10.33 -4.54
CA LEU A 167 -6.16 10.70 -3.27
C LEU A 167 -4.74 10.10 -3.20
N GLU A 168 -3.75 10.97 -3.05
CA GLU A 168 -2.34 10.56 -3.04
C GLU A 168 -1.55 11.34 -1.99
N ARG A 169 -0.60 10.66 -1.33
CA ARG A 169 0.50 11.33 -0.64
C ARG A 169 1.64 11.52 -1.62
N MET A 170 2.05 12.77 -1.81
CA MET A 170 3.14 13.11 -2.70
C MET A 170 4.09 14.13 -2.08
N THR A 171 5.33 14.14 -2.56
CA THR A 171 6.34 15.14 -2.19
C THR A 171 6.60 16.02 -3.42
N TYR A 172 6.42 17.33 -3.29
CA TYR A 172 6.76 18.26 -4.37
C TYR A 172 8.27 18.35 -4.57
N ARG A 173 8.71 18.33 -5.84
CA ARG A 173 10.13 18.30 -6.22
C ARG A 173 10.92 19.50 -5.69
N ASP A 174 10.28 20.67 -5.55
CA ASP A 174 10.96 21.92 -5.25
C ASP A 174 11.07 22.26 -3.76
N GLY A 175 10.58 21.40 -2.86
CA GLY A 175 10.57 21.74 -1.43
C GLY A 175 10.61 20.60 -0.44
N SER A 176 10.65 19.34 -0.88
CA SER A 176 10.61 18.17 0.02
C SER A 176 9.44 18.20 1.01
N VAL A 177 8.38 18.95 0.71
CA VAL A 177 7.19 19.06 1.57
C VAL A 177 6.22 17.95 1.16
N PRO A 178 6.03 16.92 2.01
CA PRO A 178 5.01 15.93 1.76
C PRO A 178 3.62 16.55 1.97
N VAL A 179 2.67 16.20 1.12
CA VAL A 179 1.26 16.61 1.25
C VAL A 179 0.34 15.42 1.02
N LEU A 180 -0.87 15.49 1.59
CA LEU A 180 -2.01 14.71 1.13
C LEU A 180 -2.76 15.52 0.07
N LYS A 181 -2.93 14.98 -1.14
CA LYS A 181 -3.54 15.68 -2.27
C LYS A 181 -4.80 14.96 -2.72
N LEU A 182 -5.91 15.68 -2.71
CA LEU A 182 -7.19 15.25 -3.29
C LEU A 182 -7.36 15.95 -4.64
N SER A 183 -7.47 15.18 -5.72
CA SER A 183 -7.62 15.69 -7.09
C SER A 183 -8.95 15.26 -7.69
N VAL A 184 -9.52 16.12 -8.54
CA VAL A 184 -10.55 15.74 -9.52
C VAL A 184 -9.86 15.56 -10.87
N ILE A 185 -9.98 14.37 -11.44
CA ILE A 185 -9.41 13.99 -12.74
C ILE A 185 -10.55 13.98 -13.76
N GLU A 186 -10.34 14.60 -14.92
CA GLU A 186 -11.20 14.40 -16.08
C GLU A 186 -10.76 13.13 -16.82
N ASP A 187 -11.64 12.16 -16.94
CA ASP A 187 -11.31 10.82 -17.45
C ASP A 187 -10.88 10.86 -18.93
N ALA A 188 -11.45 11.78 -19.71
CA ALA A 188 -11.15 11.92 -21.14
C ALA A 188 -9.70 12.34 -21.40
N SER A 189 -9.13 13.21 -20.56
CA SER A 189 -7.77 13.73 -20.72
C SER A 189 -6.77 13.11 -19.74
N GLY A 190 -7.24 12.48 -18.67
CA GLY A 190 -6.44 12.01 -17.55
C GLY A 190 -5.80 13.13 -16.72
N ARG A 191 -6.18 14.39 -16.96
CA ARG A 191 -5.59 15.56 -16.28
C ARG A 191 -6.38 15.91 -15.02
N SER A 192 -5.65 16.40 -14.01
CA SER A 192 -6.28 17.02 -12.84
C SER A 192 -6.89 18.36 -13.27
N VAL A 193 -8.20 18.48 -13.09
CA VAL A 193 -8.96 19.72 -13.30
C VAL A 193 -8.71 20.69 -12.15
N VAL A 194 -8.64 20.13 -10.94
CA VAL A 194 -8.34 20.86 -9.71
C VAL A 194 -7.79 19.89 -8.66
N TYR A 195 -7.15 20.45 -7.64
CA TYR A 195 -6.78 19.71 -6.44
C TYR A 195 -6.86 20.59 -5.19
N ALA A 196 -7.02 19.93 -4.04
CA ALA A 196 -6.76 20.48 -2.71
C ALA A 196 -5.59 19.71 -2.08
N TRP A 197 -4.82 20.38 -1.23
CA TRP A 197 -3.75 19.74 -0.47
C TRP A 197 -3.89 20.04 1.01
N ALA A 198 -3.47 19.09 1.83
CA ALA A 198 -3.46 19.19 3.28
C ALA A 198 -2.16 18.57 3.84
N ASN A 199 -1.97 18.67 5.15
CA ASN A 199 -0.91 17.93 5.83
C ASN A 199 -1.04 16.42 5.51
N PRO A 200 0.07 15.68 5.34
CA PRO A 200 0.04 14.23 5.07
C PRO A 200 -0.72 13.40 6.12
N GLU A 201 -0.78 13.93 7.34
CA GLU A 201 -1.44 13.33 8.51
C GLU A 201 -2.87 13.85 8.71
N ALA A 202 -3.41 14.64 7.77
CA ALA A 202 -4.77 15.14 7.86
C ALA A 202 -5.78 13.99 7.89
N THR A 203 -6.67 14.01 8.88
CA THR A 203 -7.75 13.03 9.01
C THR A 203 -9.00 13.42 8.23
N ARG A 204 -9.06 14.63 7.68
CA ARG A 204 -10.15 15.13 6.84
C ARG A 204 -9.60 15.98 5.70
N ILE A 205 -10.19 15.82 4.52
CA ILE A 205 -9.88 16.63 3.34
C ILE A 205 -11.14 16.77 2.49
N GLY A 206 -11.31 17.93 1.86
CA GLY A 206 -12.46 18.19 1.01
C GLY A 206 -12.16 19.24 -0.04
N ILE A 207 -13.04 19.32 -1.03
CA ILE A 207 -12.97 20.30 -2.11
C ILE A 207 -14.37 20.72 -2.52
N ASN A 208 -14.53 21.99 -2.89
CA ASN A 208 -15.76 22.54 -3.42
C ASN A 208 -15.44 23.42 -4.64
N LEU A 209 -15.98 23.05 -5.80
CA LEU A 209 -15.83 23.77 -7.07
C LEU A 209 -17.12 24.47 -7.52
N GLY A 210 -18.15 24.51 -6.69
CA GLY A 210 -19.50 24.95 -7.07
C GLY A 210 -20.30 23.90 -7.84
N TRP A 211 -19.64 23.00 -8.59
CA TRP A 211 -20.28 21.92 -9.35
C TRP A 211 -19.81 20.51 -8.99
N ILE A 212 -18.68 20.39 -8.27
CA ILE A 212 -18.26 19.18 -7.56
C ILE A 212 -18.01 19.55 -6.10
N GLN A 213 -18.51 18.72 -5.19
CA GLN A 213 -18.25 18.82 -3.77
C GLN A 213 -17.84 17.47 -3.22
N VAL A 214 -16.79 17.43 -2.41
CA VAL A 214 -16.27 16.20 -1.80
C VAL A 214 -15.90 16.48 -0.36
N GLY A 215 -16.27 15.56 0.52
CA GLY A 215 -15.76 15.47 1.88
C GLY A 215 -15.29 14.06 2.18
N LEU A 216 -14.04 13.92 2.58
CA LEU A 216 -13.41 12.66 2.97
C LEU A 216 -12.89 12.74 4.41
N GLU A 217 -13.02 11.63 5.13
CA GLU A 217 -12.51 11.43 6.47
C GLU A 217 -11.78 10.09 6.55
N ALA A 218 -10.65 10.05 7.25
CA ALA A 218 -9.87 8.85 7.44
C ALA A 218 -10.70 7.80 8.20
N GLU A 219 -10.72 6.56 7.69
CA GLU A 219 -11.30 5.44 8.43
C GLU A 219 -10.55 5.27 9.75
N SER A 220 -11.27 5.32 10.87
CA SER A 220 -10.69 4.96 12.16
C SER A 220 -10.27 3.49 12.10
N ASN A 221 -9.01 3.18 12.44
CA ASN A 221 -8.50 1.81 12.62
C ASN A 221 -9.10 1.14 13.88
N ALA A 222 -10.43 1.17 14.05
CA ALA A 222 -11.12 0.55 15.17
C ALA A 222 -11.29 -0.97 15.01
N ALA A 223 -10.80 -1.56 13.92
CA ALA A 223 -10.91 -2.99 13.62
C ALA A 223 -9.56 -3.74 13.62
N ALA A 224 -8.64 -3.33 14.50
CA ALA A 224 -7.44 -4.12 14.83
C ALA A 224 -7.27 -4.14 16.36
N ARG A 225 -8.18 -4.85 17.04
CA ARG A 225 -8.00 -5.34 18.41
C ARG A 225 -8.32 -6.81 18.43
#